data_AF-A0A015L5N8-F1
#
_entry.id   AF-A0A015L5N8-F1
#
_cell.length_a   1.000
_cell.length_b   1.000
_cell.length_c   1.000
_cell.angle_alpha   90.00
_cell.angle_beta   90.00
_cell.angle_gamma   90.00
#
_symmetry.space_group_name_H-M   'P 1'
#
loop_
_entity.id
_entity.type
_entity.pdbx_description
1 polymer ?
#
loop_
_entity_poly.entity_id
_entity_poly.type
_entity_poly.pdbx_seq_one_letter_code
_entity_poly.pdbx_strand_id
1 'polypeptide(L)'
;MSAGNRFGREIEFREGSPIQLLQYVEDNSENGFGKIVLNPVALNILQTIQEPLAIISVVGSYRRGKSWFANVLHGRHDGFDLGAKVEGCTRGIYMWSLPFMLESEQPDGKIIQKRVIVLDSEGIEVPKQDQNWATKLFILCLALSSTFIYNISGIIGKSNIGKLCLMTDLNKFIQEPEEGDFLPRLVILLRDFNLESPESFKDYFLEKLNDVSPEGELQIK
;
A
#
# COMPACT_ATOMS: atom_id res chain seq x y z
N MET A 1 -12.18 32.29 6.76
CA MET A 1 -13.01 31.20 6.21
C MET A 1 -12.07 30.21 5.58
N SER A 2 -11.77 29.10 6.24
CA SER A 2 -10.90 28.06 5.67
C SER A 2 -11.62 27.46 4.46
N ALA A 3 -10.97 27.50 3.31
CA ALA A 3 -11.42 26.76 2.14
C ALA A 3 -11.29 25.28 2.48
N GLY A 4 -12.36 24.68 3.02
CA GLY A 4 -12.41 23.27 3.32
C GLY A 4 -12.10 22.45 2.07
N ASN A 5 -11.40 21.33 2.27
CA ASN A 5 -11.08 20.36 1.23
C ASN A 5 -12.37 19.94 0.48
N ARG A 6 -12.32 19.99 -0.86
CA ARG A 6 -13.48 19.79 -1.75
C ARG A 6 -13.97 18.34 -1.79
N PHE A 7 -13.22 17.41 -1.19
CA PHE A 7 -13.41 15.95 -1.33
C PHE A 7 -13.93 15.27 -0.06
N GLY A 8 -14.03 16.03 1.03
CA GLY A 8 -14.62 15.60 2.29
C GLY A 8 -14.38 16.69 3.32
N ARG A 9 -15.45 17.13 4.00
CA ARG A 9 -15.32 18.11 5.10
C ARG A 9 -14.43 17.60 6.25
N GLU A 10 -14.13 16.29 6.25
CA GLU A 10 -13.43 15.56 7.30
C GLU A 10 -11.94 15.28 7.00
N ILE A 11 -11.50 15.33 5.74
CA ILE A 11 -10.08 15.10 5.42
C ILE A 11 -9.37 16.44 5.29
N GLU A 12 -8.47 16.71 6.23
CA GLU A 12 -7.66 17.91 6.24
C GLU A 12 -6.68 17.96 5.06
N PHE A 13 -6.43 19.17 4.58
CA PHE A 13 -5.38 19.42 3.60
C PHE A 13 -4.01 19.30 4.27
N ARG A 14 -3.10 18.53 3.66
CA ARG A 14 -1.75 18.29 4.18
C ARG A 14 -0.71 18.90 3.26
N GLU A 15 0.17 19.71 3.83
CA GLU A 15 1.32 20.26 3.10
C GLU A 15 2.37 19.17 2.85
N GLY A 16 3.27 19.42 1.89
CA GLY A 16 4.35 18.51 1.53
C GLY A 16 4.35 18.17 0.06
N SER A 17 5.18 17.18 -0.28
CA SER A 17 5.36 16.72 -1.65
C SER A 17 5.75 15.23 -1.67
N PRO A 18 5.55 14.53 -2.79
CA PRO A 18 6.11 13.20 -2.96
C PRO A 18 7.63 13.23 -2.92
N ILE A 19 8.23 12.34 -2.13
CA ILE A 19 9.67 12.05 -2.15
C ILE A 19 9.87 10.56 -2.39
N GLN A 20 10.73 10.21 -3.34
CA GLN A 20 11.04 8.81 -3.61
C GLN A 20 11.74 8.24 -2.38
N LEU A 21 11.21 7.17 -1.80
CA LEU A 21 11.79 6.46 -0.66
C LEU A 21 12.80 5.41 -1.14
N LEU A 22 12.40 4.63 -2.14
CA LEU A 22 13.26 3.61 -2.73
C LEU A 22 13.01 3.47 -4.22
N GLN A 23 14.04 3.03 -4.94
CA GLN A 23 13.99 2.74 -6.36
C GLN A 23 14.73 1.45 -6.69
N TYR A 24 14.29 0.79 -7.75
CA TYR A 24 15.05 -0.29 -8.37
C TYR A 24 15.97 0.26 -9.45
N VAL A 25 17.24 -0.13 -9.38
CA VAL A 25 18.26 0.17 -10.37
C VAL A 25 18.62 -1.14 -11.05
N GLU A 26 18.31 -1.25 -12.33
CA GLU A 26 18.70 -2.40 -13.15
C GLU A 26 20.23 -2.48 -13.25
N ASP A 27 20.76 -3.69 -13.12
CA ASP A 27 22.16 -3.98 -13.40
C ASP A 27 22.24 -4.61 -14.79
N ASN A 28 22.84 -3.91 -15.74
CA ASN A 28 22.96 -4.36 -17.13
C ASN A 28 24.13 -5.35 -17.36
N SER A 29 24.76 -5.84 -16.28
CA SER A 29 25.78 -6.88 -16.37
C SER A 29 25.16 -8.27 -16.53
N GLU A 30 25.82 -9.16 -17.27
CA GLU A 30 25.31 -10.49 -17.65
C GLU A 30 24.95 -11.40 -16.45
N ASN A 31 25.41 -11.08 -15.24
CA ASN A 31 25.17 -11.85 -14.01
C ASN A 31 24.65 -11.00 -12.83
N GLY A 32 24.28 -9.74 -13.06
CA GLY A 32 23.92 -8.79 -12.00
C GLY A 32 22.44 -8.87 -11.63
N PHE A 33 22.14 -9.11 -10.35
CA PHE A 33 20.82 -8.77 -9.81
C PHE A 33 20.74 -7.24 -9.67
N GLY A 34 19.66 -6.62 -10.16
CA GLY A 34 19.43 -5.20 -9.94
C GLY A 34 19.32 -4.86 -8.44
N LYS A 35 19.55 -3.60 -8.11
CA LYS A 35 19.74 -3.13 -6.74
C LYS A 35 18.58 -2.26 -6.28
N ILE A 36 18.16 -2.43 -5.03
CA ILE A 36 17.24 -1.50 -4.37
C ILE A 36 18.09 -0.40 -3.73
N VAL A 37 17.85 0.83 -4.14
CA VAL A 37 18.55 2.02 -3.64
C VAL A 37 17.57 2.85 -2.83
N LEU A 38 17.95 3.17 -1.59
CA LEU A 38 17.18 4.04 -0.71
C LEU A 38 17.58 5.50 -0.92
N ASN A 39 16.62 6.41 -0.81
CA ASN A 39 16.88 7.85 -0.86
C ASN A 39 17.32 8.36 0.51
N PRO A 40 18.57 8.87 0.67
CA PRO A 40 19.06 9.37 1.96
C PRO A 40 18.22 10.50 2.54
N VAL A 41 17.64 11.36 1.69
CA VAL A 41 16.79 12.47 2.15
C VAL A 41 15.49 11.94 2.78
N ALA A 42 14.89 10.92 2.17
CA ALA A 42 13.71 10.25 2.72
C ALA A 42 14.04 9.55 4.04
N LEU A 43 15.19 8.87 4.11
CA LEU A 43 15.65 8.22 5.34
C LEU A 43 15.89 9.22 6.48
N ASN A 44 16.47 10.39 6.19
CA ASN A 44 16.66 11.43 7.19
C ASN A 44 15.33 11.90 7.77
N ILE A 45 14.28 12.07 6.95
CA ILE A 45 12.94 12.40 7.43
C ILE A 45 12.44 11.33 8.40
N LEU A 46 12.55 10.05 8.02
CA LEU A 46 12.13 8.93 8.87
C LEU A 46 12.89 8.89 10.20
N GLN A 47 14.20 9.17 10.18
CA GLN A 47 15.04 9.19 11.38
C GLN A 47 14.72 10.33 12.34
N THR A 48 14.06 11.40 11.88
CA THR A 48 13.64 12.50 12.77
C THR A 48 12.37 12.21 13.56
N ILE A 49 11.64 11.15 13.21
CA ILE A 49 10.36 10.80 13.85
C ILE A 49 10.64 10.13 15.20
N GLN A 50 10.11 10.72 16.27
CA GLN A 50 10.23 10.19 17.63
C GLN A 50 8.90 9.59 18.13
N GLU A 51 7.79 9.92 17.48
CA GLU A 51 6.48 9.38 17.82
C GLU A 51 6.28 7.97 17.25
N PRO A 52 5.33 7.18 17.80
CA PRO A 52 4.91 5.94 17.18
C PRO A 52 4.52 6.15 15.71
N LEU A 53 5.11 5.35 14.83
CA LEU A 53 4.96 5.47 13.39
C LEU A 53 3.84 4.56 12.87
N ALA A 54 2.93 5.13 12.08
CA ALA A 54 1.93 4.41 11.32
C ALA A 54 2.19 4.60 9.81
N ILE A 55 2.27 3.50 9.08
CA ILE A 55 2.54 3.48 7.64
C ILE A 55 1.31 2.94 6.91
N ILE A 56 0.77 3.75 6.01
CA ILE A 56 -0.32 3.38 5.11
C ILE A 56 0.28 3.15 3.72
N SER A 57 0.36 1.91 3.23
CA SER A 57 0.79 1.65 1.86
C SER A 57 -0.40 1.43 0.94
N VAL A 58 -0.39 2.09 -0.22
CA VAL A 58 -1.38 1.89 -1.28
C VAL A 58 -0.74 1.09 -2.42
N VAL A 59 -1.15 -0.17 -2.56
CA VAL A 59 -0.60 -1.13 -3.54
C VAL A 59 -1.70 -1.64 -4.44
N GLY A 60 -1.39 -1.95 -5.69
CA GLY A 60 -2.38 -2.46 -6.65
C GLY A 60 -1.95 -2.27 -8.09
N SER A 61 -2.79 -2.72 -9.02
CA SER A 61 -2.44 -2.76 -10.43
C SER A 61 -2.11 -1.37 -11.00
N TYR A 62 -1.28 -1.35 -12.04
CA TYR A 62 -0.89 -0.13 -12.74
C TYR A 62 -2.09 0.62 -13.35
N ARG A 63 -2.05 1.97 -13.29
CA ARG A 63 -3.10 2.88 -13.78
C ARG A 63 -4.51 2.65 -13.19
N ARG A 64 -4.61 2.12 -11.96
CA ARG A 64 -5.91 1.93 -11.26
C ARG A 64 -6.17 2.92 -10.13
N GLY A 65 -5.63 4.14 -10.20
CA GLY A 65 -5.98 5.23 -9.29
C GLY A 65 -5.40 5.14 -7.86
N LYS A 66 -4.26 4.47 -7.68
CA LYS A 66 -3.53 4.39 -6.40
C LYS A 66 -3.04 5.75 -5.93
N SER A 67 -2.24 6.43 -6.75
CA SER A 67 -1.70 7.76 -6.47
C SER A 67 -2.81 8.80 -6.27
N TRP A 68 -3.94 8.64 -6.98
CA TRP A 68 -5.13 9.45 -6.75
C TRP A 68 -5.70 9.22 -5.34
N PHE A 69 -5.85 7.97 -4.91
CA PHE A 69 -6.35 7.66 -3.57
C PHE A 69 -5.37 8.12 -2.49
N ALA A 70 -4.06 7.92 -2.69
CA ALA A 70 -3.02 8.44 -1.80
C ALA A 70 -3.07 9.98 -1.70
N ASN A 71 -3.37 10.69 -2.78
CA ASN A 71 -3.57 12.14 -2.76
C ASN A 71 -4.83 12.55 -1.98
N VAL A 72 -5.93 11.81 -2.13
CA VAL A 72 -7.15 12.03 -1.34
C VAL A 72 -6.87 11.87 0.15
N LEU A 73 -6.02 10.91 0.55
CA LEU A 73 -5.58 10.79 1.95
C LEU A 73 -4.80 12.01 2.44
N HIS A 74 -4.35 12.93 1.59
CA HIS A 74 -3.74 14.20 2.00
C HIS A 74 -4.67 15.40 1.82
N GLY A 75 -5.91 15.16 1.40
CA GLY A 75 -6.84 16.20 1.00
C GLY A 75 -6.38 16.99 -0.24
N ARG A 76 -5.68 16.32 -1.15
CA ARG A 76 -5.06 16.92 -2.35
C ARG A 76 -5.40 16.17 -3.63
N HIS A 77 -5.10 16.81 -4.77
CA HIS A 77 -5.12 16.19 -6.11
C HIS A 77 -3.84 16.44 -6.93
N ASP A 78 -2.94 17.25 -6.38
CA ASP A 78 -1.71 17.75 -6.98
C ASP A 78 -0.46 17.21 -6.27
N GLY A 79 -0.59 16.07 -5.59
CA GLY A 79 0.48 15.41 -4.83
C GLY A 79 1.27 14.41 -5.67
N PHE A 80 1.15 13.12 -5.33
CA PHE A 80 1.72 12.00 -6.10
C PHE A 80 1.30 12.07 -7.56
N ASP A 81 2.25 11.84 -8.46
CA ASP A 81 2.01 11.87 -9.90
C ASP A 81 1.00 10.78 -10.29
N LEU A 82 -0.01 11.17 -11.08
CA LEU A 82 -1.06 10.26 -11.56
C LEU A 82 -0.65 9.52 -12.84
N GLY A 83 0.49 9.87 -13.44
CA GLY A 83 1.09 9.11 -14.52
C GLY A 83 0.37 9.22 -15.87
N ALA A 84 -0.13 10.42 -16.20
CA ALA A 84 -0.79 10.70 -17.49
C ALA A 84 0.14 10.59 -18.72
N LYS A 85 1.46 10.48 -18.51
CA LYS A 85 2.46 10.35 -19.58
C LYS A 85 2.79 8.88 -19.83
N VAL A 86 3.04 8.53 -21.10
CA VAL A 86 3.36 7.15 -21.54
C VAL A 86 4.58 6.57 -20.79
N GLU A 87 5.48 7.43 -20.31
CA GLU A 87 6.69 7.11 -19.53
C GLU A 87 6.53 7.34 -18.00
N GLY A 88 5.42 7.96 -17.57
CA GLY A 88 5.21 8.47 -16.22
C GLY A 88 4.67 7.42 -15.24
N CYS A 89 5.36 6.30 -15.08
CA CYS A 89 5.06 5.37 -13.99
C CYS A 89 5.82 5.78 -12.74
N THR A 90 5.14 5.85 -11.59
CA THR A 90 5.80 5.74 -10.28
C THR A 90 6.71 4.52 -10.32
N ARG A 91 8.03 4.70 -10.18
CA ARG A 91 9.03 3.61 -10.11
C ARG A 91 9.54 3.50 -8.69
N GLY A 92 9.45 2.30 -8.10
CA GLY A 92 9.76 2.13 -6.68
C GLY A 92 8.62 2.55 -5.77
N ILE A 93 8.97 3.08 -4.60
CA ILE A 93 8.00 3.53 -3.58
C ILE A 93 8.29 4.99 -3.27
N TYR A 94 7.23 5.79 -3.23
CA TYR A 94 7.27 7.19 -2.82
C TYR A 94 6.57 7.33 -1.48
N MET A 95 7.09 8.20 -0.64
CA MET A 95 6.45 8.61 0.60
C MET A 95 6.07 10.08 0.52
N TRP A 96 5.16 10.52 1.39
CA TRP A 96 4.89 11.94 1.56
C TRP A 96 5.98 12.59 2.42
N SER A 97 6.51 13.75 2.00
CA SER A 97 7.67 14.38 2.62
C SER A 97 7.40 14.97 4.02
N LEU A 98 6.14 15.23 4.36
CA LEU A 98 5.73 15.79 5.65
C LEU A 98 4.74 14.83 6.34
N PRO A 99 5.24 13.90 7.18
CA PRO A 99 4.39 12.98 7.92
C PRO A 99 3.44 13.74 8.87
N PHE A 100 2.16 13.40 8.86
CA PHE A 100 1.14 14.12 9.61
C PHE A 100 0.86 13.46 10.96
N MET A 101 0.34 14.23 11.92
CA MET A 101 -0.04 13.72 13.23
C MET A 101 -1.47 13.20 13.20
N LEU A 102 -1.70 12.10 13.91
CA LEU A 102 -3.03 11.54 14.12
C LEU A 102 -3.19 11.14 15.59
N GLU A 103 -4.24 11.66 16.22
CA GLU A 103 -4.67 11.22 17.53
C GLU A 103 -5.34 9.85 17.45
N SER A 104 -4.93 8.94 18.33
CA SER A 104 -5.48 7.60 18.42
C SER A 104 -5.78 7.28 19.87
N GLU A 105 -7.07 7.13 20.18
CA GLU A 105 -7.51 6.55 21.45
C GLU A 105 -7.15 5.06 21.47
N GLN A 106 -6.51 4.64 22.55
CA GLN A 106 -6.12 3.25 22.81
C GLN A 106 -7.25 2.53 23.57
N PRO A 107 -7.27 1.18 23.58
CA PRO A 107 -8.29 0.41 24.30
C PRO A 107 -8.38 0.72 25.80
N ASP A 108 -7.30 1.24 26.40
CA ASP A 108 -7.25 1.66 27.81
C ASP A 108 -7.73 3.12 28.03
N GLY A 109 -8.28 3.77 26.99
CA GLY A 109 -8.76 5.15 27.02
C GLY A 109 -7.65 6.21 26.91
N LYS A 110 -6.37 5.82 26.79
CA LYS A 110 -5.29 6.79 26.58
C LYS A 110 -5.30 7.31 25.15
N ILE A 111 -5.16 8.63 25.01
CA ILE A 111 -4.93 9.25 23.69
C ILE A 111 -3.43 9.30 23.45
N ILE A 112 -2.98 8.70 22.36
CA ILE A 112 -1.60 8.82 21.89
C ILE A 112 -1.56 9.54 20.55
N GLN A 113 -0.45 10.23 20.33
CA GLN A 113 -0.15 10.89 19.07
C GLN A 113 0.69 9.95 18.22
N LYS A 114 0.28 9.71 16.97
CA LYS A 114 1.00 8.88 16.01
C LYS A 114 1.46 9.74 14.84
N ARG A 115 2.66 9.45 14.33
CA ARG A 115 3.13 10.01 13.07
C ARG A 115 2.68 9.11 11.94
N VAL A 116 2.00 9.65 10.94
CA VAL A 116 1.46 8.89 9.81
C VAL A 116 2.21 9.21 8.53
N ILE A 117 2.62 8.16 7.82
CA ILE A 117 3.23 8.22 6.50
C ILE A 117 2.36 7.43 5.53
N VAL A 118 2.11 8.02 4.36
CA VAL A 118 1.46 7.34 3.25
C VAL A 118 2.51 7.00 2.20
N LEU A 119 2.50 5.75 1.76
CA LEU A 119 3.34 5.24 0.68
C LEU A 119 2.50 5.01 -0.57
N ASP A 120 2.92 5.58 -1.69
CA ASP A 120 2.41 5.26 -3.03
C ASP A 120 3.42 4.36 -3.74
N SER A 121 2.99 3.15 -4.09
CA SER A 121 3.84 2.18 -4.75
C SER A 121 3.73 2.27 -6.27
N GLU A 122 4.80 1.86 -6.95
CA GLU A 122 4.74 1.45 -8.34
C GLU A 122 3.58 0.47 -8.57
N GLY A 123 2.92 0.61 -9.72
CA GLY A 123 1.85 -0.29 -10.12
C GLY A 123 2.39 -1.67 -10.45
N ILE A 124 1.74 -2.69 -9.93
CA ILE A 124 2.01 -4.09 -10.32
C ILE A 124 1.21 -4.46 -11.57
N GLU A 125 1.53 -5.59 -12.20
CA GLU A 125 0.86 -6.09 -13.43
C GLU A 125 1.05 -5.19 -14.66
N VAL A 126 2.19 -4.51 -14.75
CA VAL A 126 2.56 -3.78 -15.96
C VAL A 126 3.02 -4.78 -17.04
N PRO A 127 2.56 -4.65 -18.30
CA PRO A 127 3.10 -5.46 -19.39
C PRO A 127 4.63 -5.31 -19.49
N LYS A 128 5.36 -6.42 -19.54
CA LYS A 128 6.84 -6.49 -19.58
C LYS A 128 7.57 -6.04 -18.30
N GLN A 129 6.87 -5.86 -17.19
CA GLN A 129 7.52 -5.65 -15.88
C GLN A 129 8.11 -6.96 -15.35
N ASP A 130 9.27 -6.86 -14.71
CA ASP A 130 9.87 -7.96 -13.96
C ASP A 130 8.94 -8.38 -12.81
N GLN A 131 8.45 -9.62 -12.87
CA GLN A 131 7.55 -10.18 -11.87
C GLN A 131 8.23 -10.32 -10.50
N ASN A 132 9.54 -10.56 -10.46
CA ASN A 132 10.29 -10.60 -9.22
C ASN A 132 10.35 -9.22 -8.56
N TRP A 133 10.50 -8.16 -9.37
CA TRP A 133 10.44 -6.79 -8.88
C TRP A 133 9.06 -6.43 -8.33
N ALA A 134 8.00 -6.71 -9.09
CA ALA A 134 6.63 -6.46 -8.64
C ALA A 134 6.30 -7.20 -7.33
N THR A 135 6.78 -8.44 -7.20
CA THR A 135 6.65 -9.25 -6.00
C THR A 135 7.43 -8.64 -4.83
N LYS A 136 8.70 -8.24 -5.04
CA LYS A 136 9.51 -7.57 -4.01
C LYS A 136 8.86 -6.27 -3.52
N LEU A 137 8.33 -5.45 -4.42
CA LEU A 137 7.60 -4.24 -4.06
C LEU A 137 6.39 -4.53 -3.18
N PHE A 138 5.60 -5.54 -3.56
CA PHE A 138 4.43 -5.95 -2.79
C PHE A 138 4.83 -6.40 -1.38
N ILE A 139 5.86 -7.27 -1.28
CA ILE A 139 6.39 -7.76 -0.01
C ILE A 139 6.89 -6.59 0.87
N LEU A 140 7.66 -5.67 0.29
CA LEU A 140 8.21 -4.53 1.03
C LEU A 140 7.10 -3.62 1.55
N CYS A 141 6.13 -3.26 0.71
CA CYS A 141 4.98 -2.48 1.15
C CYS A 141 4.20 -3.20 2.25
N LEU A 142 4.00 -4.51 2.14
CA LEU A 142 3.31 -5.27 3.17
C LEU A 142 4.07 -5.26 4.50
N ALA A 143 5.35 -5.59 4.48
CA ALA A 143 6.20 -5.66 5.67
C ALA A 143 6.39 -4.31 6.37
N LEU A 144 6.40 -3.21 5.62
CA LEU A 144 6.55 -1.86 6.17
C LEU A 144 5.24 -1.27 6.72
N SER A 145 4.08 -1.82 6.35
CA SER A 145 2.81 -1.18 6.64
C SER A 145 2.29 -1.49 8.04
N SER A 146 1.63 -0.51 8.65
CA SER A 146 0.63 -0.76 9.70
C SER A 146 -0.77 -0.92 9.10
N THR A 147 -1.01 -0.34 7.93
CA THR A 147 -2.23 -0.52 7.14
C THR A 147 -1.87 -0.73 5.68
N PHE A 148 -2.21 -1.89 5.15
CA PHE A 148 -1.93 -2.25 3.77
C PHE A 148 -3.22 -2.15 2.96
N ILE A 149 -3.26 -1.18 2.05
CA ILE A 149 -4.42 -0.94 1.19
C ILE A 149 -4.16 -1.63 -0.14
N TYR A 150 -4.92 -2.70 -0.40
CA TYR A 150 -4.88 -3.39 -1.68
C TYR A 150 -5.99 -2.86 -2.60
N ASN A 151 -5.58 -2.02 -3.55
CA ASN A 151 -6.46 -1.38 -4.52
C ASN A 151 -6.72 -2.30 -5.73
N ILE A 152 -7.91 -2.88 -5.77
CA ILE A 152 -8.39 -3.76 -6.83
C ILE A 152 -9.46 -2.99 -7.63
N SER A 153 -9.38 -3.00 -8.96
CA SER A 153 -10.38 -2.37 -9.84
C SER A 153 -11.13 -3.44 -10.61
N GLY A 154 -12.46 -3.34 -10.65
CA GLY A 154 -13.35 -4.30 -11.29
C GLY A 154 -13.59 -5.54 -10.45
N ILE A 155 -13.48 -6.71 -11.07
CA ILE A 155 -13.81 -8.01 -10.48
C ILE A 155 -12.58 -8.61 -9.80
N ILE A 156 -12.80 -9.26 -8.65
CA ILE A 156 -11.73 -9.96 -7.94
C ILE A 156 -11.41 -11.27 -8.67
N GLY A 157 -10.32 -11.26 -9.43
CA GLY A 157 -9.79 -12.44 -10.13
C GLY A 157 -8.79 -13.27 -9.31
N LYS A 158 -8.43 -14.44 -9.86
CA LYS A 158 -7.48 -15.39 -9.23
C LYS A 158 -6.10 -14.79 -8.93
N SER A 159 -5.60 -13.92 -9.81
CA SER A 159 -4.31 -13.25 -9.59
C SER A 159 -4.30 -12.34 -8.36
N ASN A 160 -5.44 -11.70 -8.05
CA ASN A 160 -5.54 -10.85 -6.87
C ASN A 160 -5.50 -11.69 -5.59
N ILE A 161 -6.21 -12.82 -5.60
CA ILE A 161 -6.21 -13.77 -4.48
C ILE A 161 -4.83 -14.39 -4.28
N GLY A 162 -4.16 -14.84 -5.36
CA GLY A 162 -2.81 -15.41 -5.26
C GLY A 162 -1.79 -14.44 -4.63
N LYS A 163 -1.92 -13.14 -4.87
CA LYS A 163 -1.08 -12.13 -4.20
C LYS A 163 -1.44 -11.92 -2.74
N LEU A 164 -2.69 -12.10 -2.35
CA LEU A 164 -3.07 -12.15 -0.95
C LEU A 164 -2.52 -13.40 -0.27
N CYS A 165 -2.41 -14.54 -0.95
CA CYS A 165 -1.72 -15.72 -0.42
C CYS A 165 -0.22 -15.46 -0.15
N LEU A 166 0.40 -14.52 -0.87
CA LEU A 166 1.77 -14.10 -0.56
C LEU A 166 1.87 -13.50 0.85
N MET A 167 0.83 -12.81 1.36
CA MET A 167 0.81 -12.33 2.75
C MET A 167 0.88 -13.49 3.74
N THR A 168 0.15 -14.58 3.50
CA THR A 168 0.21 -15.78 4.36
C THR A 168 1.55 -16.50 4.28
N ASP A 169 2.20 -16.50 3.12
CA ASP A 169 3.53 -17.11 2.97
C ASP A 169 4.63 -16.26 3.61
N LEU A 170 4.52 -14.93 3.55
CA LEU A 170 5.47 -14.02 4.19
C LEU A 170 5.52 -14.17 5.71
N ASN A 171 4.41 -14.52 6.35
CA ASN A 171 4.41 -14.82 7.79
C ASN A 171 5.37 -15.95 8.17
N LYS A 172 5.75 -16.82 7.23
CA LYS A 172 6.75 -17.88 7.46
C LYS A 172 8.17 -17.34 7.50
N PHE A 173 8.41 -16.15 6.94
CA PHE A 173 9.75 -15.57 6.75
C PHE A 173 10.03 -14.37 7.64
N ILE A 174 9.00 -13.75 8.22
CA ILE A 174 9.15 -12.62 9.12
C ILE A 174 8.91 -13.15 10.54
N GLN A 175 9.81 -12.80 11.47
CA GLN A 175 9.68 -13.21 12.88
C GLN A 175 8.62 -12.36 13.58
N GLU A 176 7.63 -13.02 14.17
CA GLU A 176 6.63 -12.36 14.99
C GLU A 176 7.29 -11.71 16.22
N PRO A 177 7.03 -10.41 16.48
CA PRO A 177 7.50 -9.75 17.69
C PRO A 177 6.85 -10.36 18.93
N GLU A 178 7.57 -10.32 20.06
CA GLU A 178 7.04 -10.82 21.34
C GLU A 178 5.80 -10.03 21.83
N GLU A 179 5.68 -8.77 21.42
CA GLU A 179 4.57 -7.89 21.76
C GLU A 179 4.01 -7.18 20.52
N GLY A 180 2.67 -7.16 20.41
CA GLY A 180 1.92 -6.40 19.40
C GLY A 180 1.49 -7.21 18.17
N ASP A 181 0.49 -6.69 17.46
CA ASP A 181 0.06 -7.26 16.19
C ASP A 181 1.17 -7.11 15.15
N PHE A 182 1.57 -8.22 14.57
CA PHE A 182 2.62 -8.27 13.57
C PHE A 182 2.17 -7.95 12.16
N LEU A 183 0.93 -8.29 11.86
CA LEU A 183 0.35 -8.16 10.53
C LEU A 183 -0.24 -6.76 10.35
N PRO A 184 -0.03 -6.12 9.19
CA PRO A 184 -0.76 -4.90 8.88
C PRO A 184 -2.26 -5.17 8.86
N ARG A 185 -3.04 -4.15 9.22
CA ARG A 185 -4.46 -4.13 8.88
C ARG A 185 -4.60 -4.15 7.36
N LEU A 186 -5.17 -5.22 6.81
CA LEU A 186 -5.50 -5.31 5.39
C LEU A 186 -6.80 -4.55 5.10
N VAL A 187 -6.76 -3.65 4.13
CA VAL A 187 -7.94 -2.96 3.59
C VAL A 187 -8.04 -3.27 2.11
N ILE A 188 -9.12 -3.94 1.70
CA ILE A 188 -9.40 -4.18 0.28
C ILE A 188 -10.20 -3.01 -0.26
N LEU A 189 -9.55 -2.18 -1.07
CA LEU A 189 -10.19 -1.07 -1.76
C LEU A 189 -10.65 -1.55 -3.13
N LEU A 190 -11.93 -1.92 -3.23
CA LEU A 190 -12.54 -2.32 -4.48
C LEU A 190 -13.12 -1.11 -5.22
N ARG A 191 -12.62 -0.85 -6.43
CA ARG A 191 -12.96 0.29 -7.29
C ARG A 191 -13.71 -0.20 -8.52
N ASP A 192 -14.57 0.64 -9.09
CA ASP A 192 -15.26 0.38 -10.36
C ASP A 192 -15.99 -0.98 -10.38
N PHE A 193 -16.56 -1.36 -9.23
CA PHE A 193 -17.28 -2.61 -9.07
C PHE A 193 -18.65 -2.50 -9.75
N ASN A 194 -18.79 -3.19 -10.88
CA ASN A 194 -19.95 -3.07 -11.77
C ASN A 194 -20.94 -4.24 -11.67
N LEU A 195 -20.88 -5.03 -10.59
CA LEU A 195 -21.92 -6.02 -10.29
C LEU A 195 -23.02 -5.33 -9.47
N GLU A 196 -24.27 -5.56 -9.86
CA GLU A 196 -25.43 -5.19 -9.05
C GLU A 196 -25.22 -5.69 -7.62
N SER A 197 -25.35 -4.78 -6.67
CA SER A 197 -25.03 -4.91 -5.24
C SER A 197 -25.19 -6.35 -4.71
N PRO A 198 -24.10 -7.10 -4.47
CA PRO A 198 -24.22 -8.38 -3.78
C PRO A 198 -24.82 -8.11 -2.39
N GLU A 199 -25.68 -9.02 -1.92
CA GLU A 199 -26.30 -8.90 -0.58
C GLU A 199 -25.23 -8.74 0.52
N SER A 200 -24.04 -9.31 0.30
CA SER A 200 -22.87 -9.21 1.16
C SER A 200 -21.57 -9.22 0.36
N PHE A 201 -20.80 -8.13 0.44
CA PHE A 201 -19.45 -8.06 -0.14
C PHE A 201 -18.51 -9.11 0.46
N LYS A 202 -18.65 -9.36 1.77
CA LYS A 202 -17.85 -10.36 2.48
C LYS A 202 -18.05 -11.74 1.86
N ASP A 203 -19.29 -12.11 1.56
CA ASP A 203 -19.59 -13.43 1.01
C ASP A 203 -19.11 -13.56 -0.44
N TYR A 204 -19.28 -12.51 -1.26
CA TYR A 204 -18.67 -12.46 -2.59
C TYR A 204 -17.14 -12.63 -2.55
N PHE A 205 -16.48 -11.94 -1.62
CA PHE A 205 -15.03 -12.04 -1.46
C PHE A 205 -14.59 -13.43 -1.01
N LEU A 206 -15.30 -14.02 -0.04
CA LEU A 206 -15.03 -15.37 0.47
C LEU A 206 -15.29 -16.45 -0.59
N GLU A 207 -16.35 -16.32 -1.39
CA GLU A 207 -16.62 -17.19 -2.53
C GLU A 207 -15.44 -17.16 -3.51
N LYS A 208 -15.00 -15.95 -3.89
CA LYS A 208 -13.88 -15.78 -4.82
C LYS A 208 -12.57 -16.31 -4.23
N LEU A 209 -12.34 -16.19 -2.93
CA LEU A 209 -11.22 -16.84 -2.24
C LEU A 209 -11.28 -18.36 -2.38
N ASN A 210 -12.42 -18.97 -2.08
CA ASN A 210 -12.63 -20.41 -2.12
C ASN A 210 -12.47 -20.99 -3.54
N ASP A 211 -12.90 -20.26 -4.57
CA ASP A 211 -12.78 -20.63 -5.99
C ASP A 211 -11.31 -20.74 -6.47
N VAL A 212 -10.36 -20.11 -5.76
CA VAL A 212 -8.92 -20.15 -6.09
C VAL A 212 -8.19 -21.28 -5.36
N SER A 213 -8.83 -21.92 -4.39
CA SER A 213 -8.30 -23.08 -3.68
C SER A 213 -8.94 -24.42 -4.14
N PRO A 214 -8.54 -25.00 -5.29
CA PRO A 214 -8.82 -26.41 -5.58
C PRO A 214 -7.75 -27.40 -5.09
N GLU A 215 -6.59 -26.94 -4.61
CA GLU A 215 -5.51 -27.83 -4.14
C GLU A 215 -4.88 -27.29 -2.86
N GLY A 216 -5.27 -27.86 -1.72
CA GLY A 216 -4.70 -27.54 -0.41
C GLY A 216 -5.75 -27.66 0.68
N GLU A 217 -6.02 -28.89 1.12
CA GLU A 217 -6.53 -29.14 2.47
C GLU A 217 -5.55 -28.52 3.48
N LEU A 218 -5.73 -27.24 3.79
CA LEU A 218 -5.34 -26.71 5.09
C LEU A 218 -6.40 -27.24 6.06
N GLN A 219 -6.14 -28.43 6.59
CA GLN A 219 -6.70 -28.85 7.86
C GLN A 219 -6.30 -27.80 8.90
N ILE A 220 -7.20 -26.84 9.13
CA ILE A 220 -7.16 -26.00 10.33
C ILE A 220 -7.63 -26.91 11.46
N LYS A 221 -6.68 -27.38 12.27
CA LYS A 221 -6.90 -27.76 13.66
C LYS A 221 -6.43 -26.63 14.55
#